data_AF-R7N1Q9-F1
#
_entry.id   AF-R7N1Q9-F1
#
_cell.length_a   1.000
_cell.length_b   1.000
_cell.length_c   1.000
_cell.angle_alpha   90.00
_cell.angle_beta   90.00
_cell.angle_gamma   90.00
#
_symmetry.space_group_name_H-M   'P 1'
#
loop_
_entity.id
_entity.type
_entity.pdbx_description
1 polymer ?
#
loop_
_entity_poly.entity_id
_entity_poly.type
_entity_poly.pdbx_seq_one_letter_code
_entity_poly.pdbx_strand_id
1 'polypeptide(L)' 'MTKETKTEITAVLSLLKNTLVENNVSMAVTTDENGKLFFFDTREYVETGKVEGVSVSIEDLVR' A
#
# COMPACT_ATOMS: atom_id res chain seq x y z
N MET A 1 -17.56 -13.24 -4.10
CA MET A 1 -17.64 -11.81 -3.71
C MET A 1 -18.94 -11.21 -4.27
N THR A 2 -19.83 -10.73 -3.40
CA THR A 2 -21.08 -10.06 -3.81
C THR A 2 -20.78 -8.66 -4.36
N LYS A 3 -21.75 -8.01 -5.01
CA LYS A 3 -21.60 -6.63 -5.49
C LYS A 3 -21.27 -5.66 -4.34
N GLU A 4 -21.95 -5.82 -3.21
CA GLU A 4 -21.74 -5.05 -1.99
C GLU A 4 -20.29 -5.17 -1.50
N THR A 5 -19.76 -6.40 -1.38
CA THR A 5 -18.36 -6.61 -0.98
C THR A 5 -17.38 -5.96 -1.97
N LYS A 6 -17.65 -5.97 -3.29
CA LYS A 6 -16.79 -5.26 -4.27
C LYS A 6 -16.78 -3.75 -4.00
N THR A 7 -17.96 -3.18 -3.75
CA THR A 7 -18.12 -1.76 -3.47
C THR A 7 -17.39 -1.34 -2.21
N GLU A 8 -17.49 -2.11 -1.12
CA GLU A 8 -16.77 -1.85 0.14
C GLU A 8 -15.25 -1.88 -0.05
N ILE A 9 -14.72 -2.92 -0.70
CA ILE A 9 -13.28 -3.01 -1.00
C ILE A 9 -12.83 -1.82 -1.85
N THR A 10 -13.62 -1.43 -2.84
CA THR A 10 -13.30 -0.29 -3.72
C THR A 10 -13.28 1.03 -2.94
N ALA A 11 -14.21 1.22 -2.01
CA ALA A 11 -14.26 2.39 -1.14
C ALA A 11 -13.01 2.48 -0.24
N VAL A 12 -12.61 1.37 0.39
CA VAL A 12 -11.40 1.30 1.23
C VAL A 12 -10.14 1.58 0.42
N LEU A 13 -10.01 1.01 -0.78
CA LEU A 13 -8.87 1.27 -1.67
C LEU A 13 -8.83 2.73 -2.15
N SER A 14 -10.00 3.37 -2.32
CA SER A 14 -10.07 4.78 -2.68
C SER A 14 -9.60 5.68 -1.53
N LEU A 15 -9.98 5.34 -0.29
CA LEU A 15 -9.47 6.03 0.91
C LEU A 15 -7.95 5.87 1.02
N LEU A 16 -7.44 4.63 0.89
CA LEU A 16 -6.00 4.36 0.91
C LEU A 16 -5.26 5.20 -0.13
N LYS A 17 -5.71 5.19 -1.39
CA LYS A 17 -5.11 5.98 -2.47
C LYS A 17 -5.02 7.46 -2.10
N ASN A 18 -6.11 8.05 -1.61
CA ASN A 18 -6.13 9.46 -1.26
C ASN A 18 -5.13 9.76 -0.14
N THR A 19 -5.10 8.95 0.92
CA THR A 19 -4.13 9.07 2.01
C THR A 19 -2.69 9.00 1.50
N LEU A 20 -2.36 8.06 0.62
CA LEU A 20 -0.99 7.93 0.09
C LEU A 20 -0.59 9.13 -0.75
N VAL A 21 -1.46 9.60 -1.64
CA VAL A 21 -1.19 10.76 -2.52
C VAL A 21 -1.03 12.05 -1.72
N GLU A 22 -1.91 12.33 -0.77
CA GLU A 22 -1.84 13.55 0.06
C GLU A 22 -0.56 13.62 0.90
N ASN A 23 -0.02 12.47 1.29
CA ASN A 23 1.16 12.37 2.16
C ASN A 23 2.46 12.12 1.39
N ASN A 24 2.46 12.15 0.05
CA ASN A 24 3.63 11.84 -0.79
C ASN A 24 4.23 10.45 -0.48
N VAL A 25 3.37 9.45 -0.33
CA VAL A 25 3.77 8.07 -0.06
C VAL A 25 3.56 7.21 -1.30
N SER A 26 4.58 6.46 -1.68
CA SER A 26 4.53 5.43 -2.71
C SER A 26 4.29 4.06 -2.09
N MET A 27 3.70 3.15 -2.85
CA MET A 27 3.50 1.75 -2.46
C MET A 27 4.17 0.82 -3.48
N ALA A 28 4.89 -0.18 -2.99
CA ALA A 28 5.46 -1.27 -3.76
C ALA A 28 4.97 -2.62 -3.21
N VAL A 29 5.05 -3.67 -4.03
CA VAL A 29 4.82 -5.05 -3.61
C VAL A 29 6.16 -5.77 -3.62
N THR A 30 6.54 -6.42 -2.53
CA THR A 30 7.76 -7.23 -2.49
C THR A 30 7.56 -8.52 -3.28
N THR A 31 8.63 -9.00 -3.92
CA THR A 31 8.62 -10.22 -4.73
C THR A 31 8.95 -11.49 -3.94
N ASP A 32 9.07 -11.39 -2.60
CA ASP A 32 9.27 -12.54 -1.73
C ASP A 32 7.99 -13.37 -1.60
N GLU A 33 8.14 -14.62 -1.15
CA GLU A 33 7.07 -15.66 -1.19
C GLU A 33 5.78 -15.25 -0.47
N ASN A 34 5.84 -14.26 0.43
CA ASN A 34 4.72 -13.83 1.27
C ASN A 34 4.17 -12.44 0.91
N GLY A 35 4.58 -11.88 -0.25
CA GLY A 35 4.06 -10.65 -0.86
C GLY A 35 3.68 -9.56 0.15
N LYS A 36 4.60 -8.66 0.48
CA LYS A 36 4.33 -7.54 1.40
C LYS A 36 3.97 -6.29 0.61
N LEU A 37 3.02 -5.53 1.14
CA LEU A 37 2.82 -4.14 0.76
C LEU A 37 3.84 -3.28 1.50
N PHE A 38 4.69 -2.58 0.77
CA PHE A 38 5.69 -1.70 1.33
C PHE A 38 5.38 -0.24 0.97
N PHE A 39 5.26 0.61 1.97
CA PHE A 39 4.92 2.03 1.87
C PHE A 39 6.11 2.89 2.25
N PHE A 40 6.49 3.87 1.42
CA PHE A 40 7.68 4.69 1.63
C PHE A 40 7.50 6.14 1.18
N ASP A 41 8.25 7.06 1.77
CA ASP A 41 8.25 8.47 1.35
C ASP A 41 8.82 8.59 -0.07
N THR A 42 8.00 9.07 -1.00
CA THR A 42 8.36 9.20 -2.40
C THR A 42 9.46 10.24 -2.61
N ARG A 43 9.43 11.35 -1.87
CA ARG A 43 10.38 12.46 -2.05
C ARG A 43 11.75 12.06 -1.53
N GLU A 44 11.82 11.48 -0.34
CA GLU A 44 13.09 11.00 0.22
C GLU A 44 13.73 9.95 -0.69
N TYR A 45 12.93 9.03 -1.23
CA TYR A 45 13.43 8.02 -2.17
C TYR A 45 14.00 8.65 -3.44
N VAL A 46 13.31 9.62 -4.04
CA VAL A 46 13.77 10.30 -5.27
C VAL A 46 15.05 11.09 -5.00
N GLU A 47 15.17 11.75 -3.85
CA GLU A 47 16.31 12.61 -3.52
C GLU A 47 17.55 11.81 -3.09
N THR A 48 17.37 10.72 -2.35
CA THR A 48 18.46 10.03 -1.64
C THR A 48 18.66 8.57 -2.04
N GLY A 49 17.68 7.97 -2.71
CA GLY A 49 17.62 6.53 -2.97
C GLY A 49 17.33 5.68 -1.71
N LYS A 50 17.11 6.30 -0.54
CA LYS A 50 16.77 5.58 0.68
C LYS A 50 15.33 5.09 0.64
N VAL A 51 15.14 3.91 1.20
CA VAL A 51 13.87 3.18 1.20
C VAL A 51 13.52 2.88 2.65
N GLU A 52 12.98 3.88 3.35
CA GLU A 52 12.47 3.75 4.72
C GLU A 52 10.94 3.85 4.70
N GLY A 53 10.28 3.04 5.54
CA GLY A 53 8.85 2.87 5.40
C GLY A 53 8.23 1.83 6.30
N VAL A 54 6.96 1.53 6.02
CA VAL A 54 6.15 0.54 6.74
C VAL A 54 5.83 -0.62 5.80
N SER A 55 5.97 -1.85 6.31
CA SER A 55 5.58 -3.07 5.60
C SER A 55 4.34 -3.70 6.23
N VAL A 56 3.43 -4.18 5.40
CA VAL A 56 2.26 -4.96 5.82
C VAL A 56 2.25 -6.27 5.03
N SER A 57 2.15 -7.42 5.72
CA SER A 57 2.01 -8.72 5.05
C SER A 57 0.64 -8.82 4.41
N ILE A 58 0.54 -9.29 3.16
CA ILE A 58 -0.76 -9.58 2.57
C ILE A 58 -1.47 -10.70 3.37
N GLU A 59 -0.72 -11.65 3.93
CA GLU A 59 -1.26 -12.71 4.80
C GLU A 59 -1.94 -12.16 6.05
N ASP A 60 -1.51 -11.01 6.58
CA ASP A 60 -2.14 -10.39 7.76
C ASP A 60 -3.46 -9.68 7.39
N LEU A 61 -3.67 -9.38 6.10
CA LEU A 61 -4.89 -8.71 5.60
C LEU A 61 -6.03 -9.68 5.30
N VAL A 62 -5.72 -10.96 5.15
CA VAL A 62 -6.67 -12.01 4.78
C VAL A 62 -6.60 -13.15 5.80
N ARG A 63 -7.60 -14.05 5.77
CA ARG A 63 -7.58 -15.29 6.56
C ARG A 63 -7.46 -16.47 5.62
#